data_AF-A0A7S1K4V8-F1
#
_entry.id   AF-A0A7S1K4V8-F1
#
_cell.length_a   1.000
_cell.length_b   1.000
_cell.length_c   1.000
_cell.angle_alpha   90.00
_cell.angle_beta   90.00
_cell.angle_gamma   90.00
#
_symmetry.space_group_name_H-M   'P 1'
#
loop_
_entity.id
_entity.type
_entity.pdbx_description
1 polymer ?
#
loop_
_entity_poly.entity_id
_entity_poly.type
_entity_poly.pdbx_seq_one_letter_code
_entity_poly.pdbx_strand_id
1 'polypeptide(L)'
;VGWGAPPPHPASLFLRATVHRRLDRFDEALTDLQHCSACCTEDIREQIMVQAALTYGDMARNLHKNGHFKEAITLCNEAGTFHHVPMTRLLRGECRLQLGLHQDAIHDFKQ
;
A
#
# COMPACT_ATOMS: atom_id res chain seq x y z
N VAL A 1 36.83 13.15 6.97
CA VAL A 1 35.81 12.13 7.30
C VAL A 1 34.53 12.88 7.60
N GLY A 2 33.58 12.90 6.66
CA GLY A 2 32.32 13.61 6.84
C GLY A 2 31.48 12.88 7.87
N TRP A 3 31.11 13.56 8.95
CA TRP A 3 30.10 13.07 9.89
C TRP A 3 28.76 13.10 9.14
N GLY A 4 28.42 11.99 8.49
CA GLY A 4 27.10 11.81 7.91
C GLY A 4 26.06 11.94 9.01
N ALA A 5 24.95 12.61 8.71
CA ALA A 5 23.84 12.71 9.66
C ALA A 5 23.47 11.29 10.15
N PRO A 6 23.14 11.13 11.44
CA PRO A 6 22.74 9.83 11.96
C PRO A 6 21.57 9.28 11.13
N PRO A 7 21.52 7.95 10.91
CA PRO A 7 20.45 7.35 10.15
C PRO A 7 19.08 7.73 10.77
N PRO A 8 18.05 7.96 9.95
CA PRO A 8 16.77 8.42 10.46
C PRO A 8 16.16 7.41 11.44
N HIS A 9 15.56 7.90 12.53
CA HIS A 9 14.86 7.05 13.48
C HIS A 9 13.67 6.34 12.80
N PRO A 10 13.38 5.06 13.09
CA PRO A 10 12.28 4.32 12.46
C PRO A 10 10.93 5.04 12.51
N ALA A 11 10.59 5.64 13.66
CA ALA A 11 9.37 6.43 13.80
C ALA A 11 9.31 7.64 12.83
N SER A 12 10.44 8.28 12.57
CA SER A 12 10.52 9.39 11.60
C SER A 12 10.30 8.90 10.17
N LEU A 13 10.87 7.75 9.80
CA LEU A 13 10.64 7.13 8.49
C LEU A 13 9.17 6.75 8.31
N PHE A 14 8.55 6.12 9.31
CA PHE A 14 7.15 5.74 9.29
C PHE A 14 6.21 6.94 9.10
N LEU A 15 6.43 8.02 9.86
CA LEU A 15 5.65 9.25 9.74
C LEU A 15 5.88 9.96 8.41
N ARG A 16 7.12 9.99 7.90
CA ARG A 16 7.44 10.57 6.59
C ARG A 16 6.79 9.77 5.46
N ALA A 17 6.79 8.45 5.53
CA ALA A 17 6.04 7.60 4.61
C ALA A 17 4.53 7.91 4.63
N THR A 18 3.96 8.23 5.80
CA THR A 18 2.54 8.61 5.90
C THR A 18 2.27 9.91 5.15
N VAL A 19 3.17 10.89 5.29
CA VAL A 19 3.09 12.16 4.56
C VAL A 19 3.23 11.93 3.05
N HIS A 20 4.24 11.17 2.62
CA HIS A 20 4.44 10.83 1.21
C HIS A 20 3.23 10.15 0.58
N ARG A 21 2.64 9.14 1.25
CA ARG A 21 1.41 8.47 0.78
C ARG A 21 0.26 9.44 0.61
N ARG A 22 0.04 10.35 1.58
CA ARG A 22 -1.03 11.36 1.53
C ARG A 22 -0.83 12.41 0.43
N LEU A 23 0.39 12.55 -0.07
CA LEU A 23 0.75 13.43 -1.19
C LEU A 23 0.81 12.68 -2.53
N ASP A 24 0.31 11.44 -2.59
CA ASP A 24 0.41 10.54 -3.76
C ASP A 24 1.86 10.26 -4.22
N ARG A 25 2.85 10.46 -3.35
CA ARG A 25 4.27 10.16 -3.58
C ARG A 25 4.59 8.74 -3.12
N PHE A 26 4.05 7.77 -3.85
CA PHE A 26 3.99 6.39 -3.39
C PHE A 26 5.36 5.70 -3.36
N ASP A 27 6.23 5.97 -4.33
CA ASP A 27 7.57 5.36 -4.37
C ASP A 27 8.41 5.81 -3.17
N GLU A 28 8.37 7.09 -2.83
CA GLU A 28 9.04 7.60 -1.63
C GLU A 28 8.42 7.03 -0.34
N ALA A 29 7.09 6.87 -0.29
CA ALA A 29 6.42 6.25 0.85
C ALA A 29 6.87 4.80 1.06
N LEU A 30 6.92 3.99 -0.01
CA LEU A 30 7.36 2.60 0.04
C LEU A 30 8.84 2.49 0.39
N THR A 31 9.68 3.38 -0.15
CA THR A 31 11.11 3.45 0.19
C THR A 31 11.32 3.71 1.68
N ASP A 32 10.57 4.66 2.25
CA ASP A 32 10.64 4.95 3.68
C ASP A 32 10.14 3.79 4.54
N LEU A 33 9.07 3.10 4.12
CA LEU A 33 8.57 1.91 4.82
C LEU A 33 9.57 0.75 4.78
N GLN A 34 10.26 0.56 3.65
CA GLN A 34 11.30 -0.44 3.51
C GLN A 34 12.48 -0.15 4.45
N HIS A 35 12.96 1.09 4.49
CA HIS A 35 14.00 1.50 5.44
C HIS A 35 13.54 1.40 6.89
N CYS A 36 12.29 1.74 7.18
CA CYS A 36 11.70 1.60 8.51
C CYS A 36 11.71 0.12 8.94
N SER A 37 11.28 -0.78 8.06
CA SER A 37 11.23 -2.23 8.31
C SER A 37 12.61 -2.84 8.57
N ALA A 38 13.66 -2.32 7.92
CA ALA A 38 15.03 -2.79 8.10
C ALA A 38 15.63 -2.41 9.48
N CYS A 39 15.08 -1.39 10.14
CA CYS A 39 15.65 -0.81 11.36
C CYS A 39 14.71 -0.86 12.58
N CYS A 40 13.52 -1.48 12.45
CA CYS A 40 12.49 -1.48 13.48
C CYS A 40 12.61 -2.63 14.50
N THR A 41 11.99 -2.44 15.67
CA THR A 41 11.63 -3.53 16.60
C THR A 41 10.32 -4.20 16.16
N GLU A 42 10.03 -5.40 16.66
CA GLU A 42 8.83 -6.16 16.26
C GLU A 42 7.52 -5.44 16.59
N ASP A 43 7.51 -4.58 17.60
CA ASP A 43 6.33 -3.85 18.05
C ASP A 43 5.72 -2.93 16.97
N ILE A 44 6.50 -2.50 15.96
CA ILE A 44 6.01 -1.63 14.88
C ILE A 44 5.95 -2.33 13.52
N ARG A 45 6.37 -3.60 13.42
CA ARG A 45 6.39 -4.35 12.16
C ARG A 45 5.00 -4.46 11.53
N GLU A 46 3.99 -4.77 12.35
CA GLU A 46 2.60 -4.86 11.90
C GLU A 46 2.10 -3.51 11.36
N GLN A 47 2.41 -2.40 12.04
CA GLN A 47 2.00 -1.07 11.61
C GLN A 47 2.63 -0.70 10.26
N ILE A 48 3.89 -1.07 10.04
CA ILE A 48 4.58 -0.89 8.76
C ILE A 48 3.89 -1.69 7.65
N MET A 49 3.54 -2.95 7.91
CA MET A 49 2.82 -3.81 6.96
C MET A 49 1.44 -3.24 6.61
N VAL A 50 0.67 -2.78 7.61
CA VAL A 50 -0.60 -2.08 7.39
C VAL A 50 -0.41 -0.84 6.51
N GLN A 51 0.60 -0.02 6.80
CA GLN A 51 0.84 1.19 6.02
C GLN A 51 1.29 0.89 4.58
N ALA A 52 2.06 -0.17 4.35
CA ALA A 52 2.42 -0.64 3.01
C ALA A 52 1.17 -1.06 2.23
N ALA A 53 0.29 -1.87 2.84
CA ALA A 53 -0.98 -2.28 2.24
C ALA A 53 -1.88 -1.08 1.89
N LEU A 54 -1.95 -0.07 2.77
CA LEU A 54 -2.68 1.17 2.49
C LEU A 54 -2.06 1.96 1.32
N THR A 55 -0.72 1.98 1.23
CA THR A 55 0.00 2.66 0.14
C THR A 55 -0.33 2.03 -1.21
N TYR A 56 -0.23 0.70 -1.32
CA TYR A 56 -0.64 -0.02 -2.53
C TYR A 56 -2.13 0.15 -2.86
N GLY A 57 -2.99 0.18 -1.84
CA GLY A 57 -4.42 0.44 -2.01
C GLY A 57 -4.74 1.83 -2.56
N ASP A 58 -4.00 2.86 -2.14
CA ASP A 58 -4.15 4.23 -2.66
C ASP A 58 -3.61 4.33 -4.09
N MET A 59 -2.48 3.68 -4.41
CA MET A 59 -1.97 3.54 -5.79
C MET A 59 -3.01 2.87 -6.71
N ALA A 60 -3.58 1.74 -6.26
CA ALA A 60 -4.61 1.00 -6.98
C ALA A 60 -5.83 1.90 -7.24
N ARG A 61 -6.21 2.73 -6.26
CA ARG A 61 -7.34 3.67 -6.40
C ARG A 61 -7.09 4.71 -7.49
N ASN A 62 -5.86 5.21 -7.59
CA ASN A 62 -5.49 6.17 -8.65
C ASN A 62 -5.53 5.51 -10.04
N LEU A 63 -5.05 4.27 -10.17
CA LEU A 63 -5.18 3.50 -11.42
C LEU A 63 -6.65 3.22 -11.78
N HIS A 64 -7.47 2.81 -10.82
CA HIS A 64 -8.91 2.59 -11.03
C HIS A 64 -9.62 3.85 -11.55
N LYS A 65 -9.36 5.02 -10.96
CA LYS A 65 -9.92 6.30 -11.42
C LYS A 65 -9.56 6.62 -12.87
N ASN A 66 -8.39 6.18 -13.32
CA ASN A 66 -7.91 6.37 -14.69
C ASN A 66 -8.30 5.22 -15.63
N GLY A 67 -9.12 4.26 -15.18
CA GLY A 67 -9.58 3.12 -16.00
C GLY A 67 -8.58 1.98 -16.14
N HIS A 68 -7.43 2.03 -15.45
CA HIS A 68 -6.39 1.00 -15.48
C HIS A 68 -6.74 -0.18 -14.55
N PHE A 69 -7.87 -0.83 -14.80
CA PHE A 69 -8.46 -1.82 -13.89
C PHE A 69 -7.58 -3.05 -13.65
N LYS A 70 -6.88 -3.55 -14.68
CA LYS A 70 -6.00 -4.72 -14.53
C LYS A 70 -4.81 -4.42 -13.62
N GLU A 71 -4.19 -3.26 -13.80
CA GLU A 71 -3.05 -2.81 -12.98
C GLU A 71 -3.50 -2.51 -11.55
N ALA A 72 -4.68 -1.91 -11.38
CA ALA A 72 -5.28 -1.70 -10.06
C ALA A 72 -5.52 -3.03 -9.32
N ILE A 73 -6.01 -4.08 -10.00
CA ILE A 73 -6.17 -5.43 -9.42
C ILE A 73 -4.82 -5.99 -8.95
N THR A 74 -3.75 -5.83 -9.75
CA THR A 74 -2.40 -6.25 -9.38
C THR A 74 -1.95 -5.58 -8.08
N LEU A 75 -2.14 -4.26 -7.96
CA LEU A 75 -1.78 -3.53 -6.74
C LEU A 75 -2.67 -3.90 -5.54
N CYS A 76 -3.96 -4.18 -5.75
CA CYS A 76 -4.82 -4.70 -4.68
C CYS A 76 -4.37 -6.07 -4.16
N ASN A 77 -3.89 -6.95 -5.05
CA ASN A 77 -3.33 -8.24 -4.67
C ASN A 77 -2.02 -8.06 -3.89
N GLU A 78 -1.15 -7.16 -4.37
CA GLU A 78 0.10 -6.84 -3.69
C GLU A 78 -0.16 -6.28 -2.28
N ALA A 79 -1.13 -5.38 -2.12
CA ALA A 79 -1.51 -4.89 -0.80
C ALA A 79 -1.86 -6.03 0.19
N GLY A 80 -2.51 -7.09 -0.31
CA GLY A 80 -2.90 -8.25 0.49
C GLY A 80 -1.73 -9.14 0.93
N THR A 81 -0.54 -9.03 0.33
CA THR A 81 0.67 -9.74 0.77
C THR A 81 1.25 -9.13 2.06
N PHE A 82 1.02 -7.83 2.28
CA PHE A 82 1.44 -7.11 3.48
C PHE A 82 0.41 -7.20 4.59
N HIS A 83 -0.82 -6.77 4.32
CA HIS A 83 -1.88 -6.80 5.32
C HIS A 83 -3.24 -6.81 4.65
N HIS A 84 -4.17 -7.53 5.25
CA HIS A 84 -5.54 -7.50 4.76
C HIS A 84 -6.21 -6.15 5.10
N VAL A 85 -6.51 -5.36 4.07
CA VAL A 85 -7.31 -4.13 4.19
C VAL A 85 -8.66 -4.31 3.48
N PRO A 86 -9.81 -4.15 4.14
CA PRO A 86 -11.12 -4.33 3.50
C PRO A 86 -11.31 -3.50 2.23
N MET A 87 -10.79 -2.27 2.21
CA MET A 87 -10.89 -1.36 1.07
C MET A 87 -10.18 -1.87 -0.20
N THR A 88 -9.09 -2.62 -0.09
CA THR A 88 -8.39 -3.13 -1.27
C THR A 88 -9.15 -4.27 -1.93
N ARG A 89 -9.87 -5.09 -1.15
CA ARG A 89 -10.78 -6.12 -1.69
C ARG A 89 -11.97 -5.50 -2.39
N LEU A 90 -12.62 -4.50 -1.78
CA LEU A 90 -13.73 -3.78 -2.40
C LEU A 90 -13.31 -3.20 -3.76
N LEU A 91 -12.18 -2.49 -3.79
CA LEU A 91 -11.63 -1.90 -5.01
C LEU A 91 -11.29 -2.95 -6.08
N ARG A 92 -10.74 -4.11 -5.67
CA ARG A 92 -10.48 -5.23 -6.59
C ARG A 92 -11.77 -5.76 -7.20
N GLY A 93 -12.83 -5.90 -6.39
CA GLY A 93 -14.16 -6.30 -6.84
C GLY A 93 -14.77 -5.29 -7.82
N GLU A 94 -14.63 -3.99 -7.54
CA GLU A 94 -15.04 -2.91 -8.45
C GLU A 94 -14.31 -2.98 -9.79
N CYS A 95 -12.97 -3.14 -9.78
CA CYS A 95 -12.18 -3.31 -11.00
C CYS A 95 -12.61 -4.55 -11.80
N ARG A 96 -12.85 -5.68 -11.13
CA ARG A 96 -13.33 -6.92 -11.77
C ARG A 96 -14.71 -6.74 -12.39
N LEU A 97 -15.60 -6.03 -11.72
CA LEU A 97 -16.91 -5.67 -12.25
C LEU A 97 -16.78 -4.84 -13.54
N GLN A 98 -15.91 -3.82 -13.56
CA GLN A 98 -15.66 -3.00 -14.76
C GLN A 98 -15.09 -3.80 -15.94
N LEU A 99 -14.38 -4.90 -15.66
CA LEU A 99 -13.83 -5.81 -16.67
C LEU A 99 -14.81 -6.94 -17.09
N GLY A 100 -16.02 -6.98 -16.54
CA GLY A 100 -16.99 -8.05 -16.81
C GLY A 100 -16.70 -9.38 -16.10
N LEU A 101 -15.77 -9.39 -15.14
CA LEU A 101 -15.39 -10.58 -14.36
C LEU A 101 -16.36 -10.75 -13.17
N HIS A 102 -17.63 -10.99 -13.47
CA HIS A 102 -18.71 -10.91 -12.49
C HIS A 102 -18.60 -11.91 -11.34
N GLN A 103 -18.15 -13.15 -11.60
CA GLN A 103 -18.02 -14.16 -10.54
C GLN A 103 -16.90 -13.80 -9.56
N ASP A 104 -15.77 -13.30 -10.04
CA ASP A 104 -14.65 -12.87 -9.19
C ASP A 104 -15.01 -11.62 -8.38
N ALA A 105 -15.79 -10.70 -8.97
CA ALA A 105 -16.32 -9.54 -8.25
C ALA A 105 -17.27 -9.97 -7.12
N ILE A 106 -18.19 -10.90 -7.37
CA ILE A 106 -19.08 -11.45 -6.34
C ILE A 106 -18.27 -12.11 -5.22
N HIS A 107 -17.20 -12.83 -5.55
CA HIS A 107 -16.33 -13.42 -4.56
C HIS A 107 -15.71 -12.35 -3.64
N ASP A 108 -15.18 -11.26 -4.21
CA ASP A 108 -14.61 -10.16 -3.44
C ASP A 108 -15.63 -9.47 -2.53
N PHE A 109 -16.89 -9.31 -2.98
CA PHE A 109 -17.94 -8.66 -2.19
C PHE A 109 -18.52 -9.52 -1.05
N LYS A 110 -18.21 -10.82 -1.02
CA LYS A 110 -18.76 -11.76 -0.03
C LYS A 110 -17.85 -12.02 1.17
N GLN A 111 -16.59 -11.58 1.12
CA GLN A 111 -15.60 -11.81 2.18
C GLN A 111 -15.32 -10.54 2.98
#